data_AF-A0A225VQB5-F1
#
_entry.id   AF-A0A225VQB5-F1
#
_cell.length_a   1.000
_cell.length_b   1.000
_cell.length_c   1.000
_cell.angle_alpha   90.00
_cell.angle_beta   90.00
_cell.angle_gamma   90.00
#
_symmetry.space_group_name_H-M   'P 1'
#
loop_
_entity.id
_entity.type
_entity.pdbx_description
1 polymer ?
#
loop_
_entity_poly.entity_id
_entity_poly.type
_entity_poly.pdbx_seq_one_letter_code
_entity_poly.pdbx_strand_id
1 'polypeptide(L)'
;HISFLKQLHLELCQLEECDWEIVRRSQGLRGTPTKRRAPQGPVEHKPVLTDEMRKGNNEGSMKRRTRACKVCTVLKQKISGGDTSSYCSGCVLQGSGRSKSSRVFLCCKVKRDYDGKARSCFDIWHECWRNGTLRPSGEGKRIIRARLGNDGEGDGAEIPNPPNKSRRME
;
A
#
# COMPACT_ATOMS: atom_id res chain seq x y z
N HIS A 1 33.49 -5.11 -21.65
CA HIS A 1 32.43 -6.02 -22.15
C HIS A 1 32.52 -7.41 -21.52
N ILE A 2 33.66 -8.11 -21.64
CA ILE A 2 33.83 -9.48 -21.11
C ILE A 2 33.68 -9.55 -19.58
N SER A 3 34.16 -8.55 -18.83
CA SER A 3 34.01 -8.47 -17.38
C SER A 3 32.55 -8.41 -16.92
N PHE A 4 31.72 -7.62 -17.61
CA PHE A 4 30.28 -7.53 -17.35
C PHE A 4 29.56 -8.87 -17.60
N LEU A 5 29.91 -9.57 -18.69
CA LEU A 5 29.31 -10.87 -19.00
C LEU A 5 29.71 -11.95 -17.98
N LYS A 6 30.96 -11.93 -17.49
CA LYS A 6 31.42 -12.83 -16.42
C LYS A 6 30.68 -12.56 -15.10
N GLN A 7 30.49 -11.29 -14.76
CA GLN A 7 29.73 -10.89 -13.58
C GLN A 7 28.28 -11.37 -13.67
N LEU A 8 27.62 -11.11 -14.80
CA LEU A 8 26.23 -11.52 -15.03
C LEU A 8 26.09 -13.05 -15.00
N HIS A 9 27.04 -13.79 -15.57
CA HIS A 9 27.05 -15.25 -15.54
C HIS A 9 27.11 -15.80 -14.12
N LEU A 10 28.00 -15.25 -13.28
CA LEU A 10 28.11 -15.65 -11.87
C LEU A 10 26.84 -15.33 -11.08
N GLU A 11 26.21 -14.19 -11.35
CA GLU A 11 24.95 -13.81 -10.71
C GLU A 11 23.80 -14.75 -11.12
N LEU A 12 23.72 -15.14 -12.40
CA LEU A 12 22.69 -16.07 -12.89
C LEU A 12 22.89 -17.50 -12.38
N CYS A 13 24.14 -17.94 -12.20
CA CYS A 13 24.47 -19.27 -11.66
C CYS A 13 24.15 -19.41 -10.16
N GLN A 14 24.02 -18.30 -9.44
CA GLN A 14 23.67 -18.29 -8.01
C GLN A 14 22.15 -18.31 -7.76
N LEU A 15 21.32 -18.30 -8.81
CA LEU A 15 19.87 -18.31 -8.66
C LEU A 15 19.34 -19.70 -8.34
N GLU A 16 18.57 -19.81 -7.26
CA GLU A 16 17.88 -21.04 -6.87
C GLU A 16 16.48 -21.13 -7.51
N GLU A 17 15.85 -22.31 -7.50
CA GLU A 17 14.50 -22.53 -8.06
C GLU A 17 13.46 -21.53 -7.53
N CYS A 18 13.57 -21.14 -6.26
CA CYS A 18 12.72 -20.12 -5.66
C CYS A 18 12.91 -18.72 -6.28
N ASP A 19 14.13 -18.37 -6.72
CA ASP A 19 14.39 -17.10 -7.39
C ASP A 19 13.76 -17.06 -8.78
N TRP A 20 13.65 -18.20 -9.46
CA TRP A 20 12.98 -18.29 -10.76
C TRP A 20 11.48 -18.04 -10.67
N GLU A 21 10.83 -18.39 -9.56
CA GLU A 21 9.44 -17.97 -9.32
C GLU A 21 9.33 -16.44 -9.22
N ILE A 22 10.30 -15.79 -8.59
CA ILE A 22 10.37 -14.33 -8.48
C ILE A 22 10.64 -13.69 -9.85
N VAL A 23 11.54 -14.26 -10.66
CA VAL A 23 11.84 -13.80 -12.03
C VAL A 23 10.62 -13.95 -12.94
N ARG A 24 9.91 -15.09 -12.87
CA ARG A 24 8.65 -15.30 -13.61
C ARG A 24 7.54 -14.34 -13.15
N ARG A 25 7.41 -14.13 -11.84
CA ARG A 25 6.44 -13.16 -11.27
C ARG A 25 6.79 -11.72 -11.65
N SER A 26 8.08 -11.42 -11.88
CA SER A 26 8.57 -10.09 -12.24
C SER A 26 8.68 -9.82 -13.75
N GLN A 27 8.43 -10.81 -14.61
CA GLN A 27 8.50 -10.66 -16.06
C GLN A 27 7.45 -9.70 -16.66
N GLY A 28 6.51 -9.18 -15.85
CA GLY A 28 5.63 -8.05 -16.18
C GLY A 28 5.75 -6.84 -15.22
N LEU A 29 6.81 -6.80 -14.41
CA LEU A 29 7.02 -5.85 -13.30
C LEU A 29 8.22 -4.92 -13.54
N ARG A 30 8.41 -4.40 -14.76
CA ARG A 30 9.41 -3.35 -14.99
C ARG A 30 8.93 -2.02 -14.39
N GLY A 31 9.09 -1.89 -13.07
CA GLY A 31 9.15 -0.59 -12.43
C GLY A 31 10.44 0.10 -12.84
N THR A 32 10.36 1.36 -13.27
CA THR A 32 11.54 2.19 -13.45
C THR A 32 12.33 2.25 -12.13
N PRO A 33 13.68 2.27 -12.18
CA PRO A 33 14.51 2.19 -10.99
C PRO A 33 14.38 3.49 -10.19
N THR A 34 13.46 3.54 -9.23
CA THR A 34 13.54 4.52 -8.15
C THR A 34 14.72 4.13 -7.28
N LYS A 35 15.77 4.95 -7.36
CA LYS A 35 16.99 4.99 -6.55
C LYS A 35 16.93 4.06 -5.32
N ARG A 36 17.51 2.86 -5.45
CA ARG A 36 17.70 1.95 -4.31
C ARG A 36 18.51 2.71 -3.25
N ARG A 37 17.94 2.89 -2.05
CA ARG A 37 18.75 3.15 -0.87
C ARG A 37 19.16 1.83 -0.24
N ALA A 38 20.34 1.86 0.36
CA ALA A 38 20.97 0.79 1.12
C ALA A 38 19.99 0.06 2.05
N PRO A 39 20.27 -1.22 2.39
CA PRO A 39 19.48 -1.94 3.39
C PRO A 39 19.47 -1.08 4.64
N GLN A 40 18.30 -0.54 4.99
CA GLN A 40 18.08 -0.06 6.34
C GLN A 40 18.34 -1.32 7.19
N GLY A 41 19.19 -1.25 8.22
CA GLY A 41 19.44 -2.37 9.14
C GLY A 41 18.12 -2.95 9.68
N PRO A 42 18.09 -4.08 10.42
CA PRO A 42 16.87 -4.82 10.71
C PRO A 42 15.75 -3.93 11.29
N VAL A 43 14.88 -3.41 10.42
CA VAL A 43 13.75 -2.59 10.84
C VAL A 43 12.66 -3.57 11.19
N GLU A 44 12.30 -3.61 12.46
CA GLU A 44 11.25 -4.50 12.92
C GLU A 44 9.90 -4.07 12.31
N HIS A 45 9.32 -4.96 11.52
CA HIS A 45 8.04 -4.73 10.87
C HIS A 45 6.92 -5.29 11.74
N LYS A 46 6.20 -4.41 12.44
CA LYS A 46 5.05 -4.76 13.29
C LYS A 46 3.77 -4.07 12.80
N PRO A 47 2.61 -4.76 12.80
CA PRO A 47 1.33 -4.11 12.60
C PRO A 47 0.97 -3.23 13.80
N VAL A 48 0.65 -1.96 13.55
CA VAL A 48 0.24 -0.96 14.55
C VAL A 48 -1.10 -0.37 14.15
N LEU A 49 -2.00 -0.16 15.11
CA LEU A 49 -3.27 0.51 14.86
C LEU A 49 -3.06 2.02 14.78
N THR A 50 -3.81 2.69 13.90
CA THR A 50 -3.82 4.15 13.85
C THR A 50 -4.54 4.74 15.06
N ASP A 51 -3.95 5.77 15.66
CA ASP A 51 -4.56 6.55 16.73
C ASP A 51 -5.49 7.64 16.18
N GLU A 52 -5.45 7.90 14.88
CA GLU A 52 -6.40 8.79 14.21
C GLU A 52 -7.84 8.29 14.41
N MET A 53 -8.64 9.10 15.10
CA MET A 53 -10.06 8.88 15.30
C MET A 53 -10.90 9.75 14.35
N ARG A 54 -12.09 9.29 14.00
CA ARG A 54 -13.09 10.02 13.22
C ARG A 54 -14.46 9.90 13.90
N LYS A 55 -15.31 10.91 13.71
CA LYS A 55 -16.70 10.85 14.16
C LYS A 55 -17.40 9.65 13.51
N GLY A 56 -18.07 8.86 14.33
CA GLY A 56 -18.93 7.77 13.91
C GLY A 56 -20.30 8.29 13.47
N ASN A 57 -21.17 7.37 13.06
CA ASN A 57 -22.50 7.73 12.56
C ASN A 57 -23.47 8.10 13.69
N ASN A 58 -23.20 7.63 14.90
CA ASN A 58 -24.03 7.91 16.07
C ASN A 58 -23.43 9.10 16.83
N GLU A 59 -24.30 9.89 17.45
CA GLU A 59 -23.91 10.97 18.34
C GLU A 59 -22.99 10.44 19.45
N GLY A 60 -21.90 11.15 19.73
CA GLY A 60 -20.86 10.73 20.68
C GLY A 60 -19.98 9.55 20.26
N SER A 61 -20.29 8.82 19.18
CA SER A 61 -19.48 7.68 18.76
C SER A 61 -18.19 8.12 18.04
N MET A 62 -17.05 7.57 18.44
CA MET A 62 -15.76 7.78 17.79
C MET A 62 -15.24 6.44 17.24
N LYS A 63 -14.79 6.42 15.98
CA LYS A 63 -14.25 5.22 15.33
C LYS A 63 -12.84 5.50 14.84
N ARG A 64 -11.95 4.51 14.91
CA ARG A 64 -10.63 4.63 14.28
C ARG A 64 -10.79 4.88 12.79
N ARG A 65 -9.94 5.75 12.26
CA ARG A 65 -9.88 6.03 10.84
C ARG A 65 -9.40 4.78 10.12
N THR A 66 -10.07 4.43 9.04
CA THR A 66 -9.66 3.32 8.19
C THR A 66 -9.12 3.89 6.88
N ARG A 67 -8.09 3.23 6.33
CA ARG A 67 -7.42 3.61 5.09
C ARG A 67 -7.37 2.40 4.17
N ALA A 68 -7.32 2.66 2.86
CA ALA A 68 -7.21 1.61 1.88
C ALA A 68 -5.92 0.79 2.06
N CYS A 69 -6.09 -0.52 2.22
CA CYS A 69 -5.00 -1.48 2.26
C CYS A 69 -4.28 -1.50 0.91
N LYS A 70 -2.95 -1.39 0.95
CA LYS A 70 -2.11 -1.29 -0.25
C LYS A 70 -2.16 -2.56 -1.10
N VAL A 71 -2.07 -3.73 -0.47
CA VAL A 71 -2.18 -5.03 -1.15
C VAL A 71 -3.59 -5.25 -1.69
N CYS A 72 -4.62 -4.83 -0.95
CA CYS A 72 -6.00 -4.91 -1.43
C CYS A 72 -6.23 -4.08 -2.68
N THR A 73 -5.71 -2.85 -2.67
CA THR A 73 -5.83 -1.89 -3.77
C THR A 73 -5.19 -2.41 -5.06
N VAL A 74 -4.03 -3.06 -4.95
CA VAL A 74 -3.27 -3.54 -6.12
C VAL A 74 -3.82 -4.82 -6.71
N LEU A 75 -4.18 -5.79 -5.87
CA LEU A 75 -4.70 -7.07 -6.38
C LEU A 75 -6.18 -7.03 -6.77
N LYS A 76 -6.90 -5.95 -6.43
CA LYS A 76 -8.27 -5.60 -6.86
C LYS A 76 -9.22 -6.80 -7.04
N GLN A 77 -9.22 -7.74 -6.09
CA GLN A 77 -10.21 -8.81 -6.05
C GLN A 77 -11.45 -8.36 -5.26
N LYS A 78 -12.62 -8.93 -5.57
CA LYS A 78 -13.94 -8.68 -4.96
C LYS A 78 -14.01 -9.13 -3.48
N ILE A 79 -13.01 -8.77 -2.68
CA ILE A 79 -13.00 -9.05 -1.24
C ILE A 79 -13.57 -7.80 -0.57
N SER A 80 -14.76 -7.95 0.02
CA SER A 80 -15.36 -6.93 0.86
C SER A 80 -14.39 -6.57 2.01
N GLY A 81 -14.12 -5.27 2.20
CA GLY A 81 -13.21 -4.79 3.26
C GLY A 81 -11.77 -4.55 2.79
N GLY A 82 -11.62 -3.67 1.79
CA GLY A 82 -10.33 -3.12 1.36
C GLY A 82 -9.74 -2.05 2.28
N ASP A 83 -10.46 -1.66 3.33
CA ASP A 83 -10.04 -0.66 4.30
C ASP A 83 -9.56 -1.31 5.61
N THR A 84 -8.52 -0.72 6.20
CA THR A 84 -7.90 -1.18 7.45
C THR A 84 -7.48 0.00 8.32
N SER A 85 -7.52 -0.17 9.64
CA SER A 85 -6.96 0.78 10.61
C SER A 85 -5.52 0.44 11.00
N SER A 86 -4.97 -0.69 10.55
CA SER A 86 -3.60 -1.11 10.84
C SER A 86 -2.62 -0.69 9.74
N TYR A 87 -1.45 -0.21 10.14
CA TYR A 87 -0.30 0.09 9.29
C TYR A 87 0.96 -0.61 9.80
N CYS A 88 1.98 -0.74 8.97
CA CYS A 88 3.27 -1.30 9.38
C CYS A 88 4.19 -0.19 9.91
N SER A 89 4.75 -0.39 11.12
CA SER A 89 5.67 0.55 11.78
C SER A 89 6.95 0.82 10.95
N GLY A 90 7.50 -0.21 10.33
CA GLY A 90 8.75 -0.14 9.58
C GLY A 90 8.60 0.22 8.11
N CYS A 91 7.38 0.26 7.56
CA CYS A 91 7.16 0.55 6.15
C CYS A 91 6.68 1.98 5.91
N VAL A 92 7.42 2.68 5.05
CA VAL A 92 7.12 4.03 4.61
C VAL A 92 7.15 4.08 3.08
N LEU A 93 6.06 4.55 2.47
CA LEU A 93 6.00 4.84 1.05
C LEU A 93 6.47 6.26 0.81
N GLN A 94 7.55 6.42 0.04
CA GLN A 94 7.98 7.73 -0.41
C GLN A 94 7.00 8.26 -1.48
N GLY A 95 6.59 9.52 -1.32
CA GLY A 95 5.88 10.21 -2.39
C GLY A 95 6.84 10.65 -3.48
N SER A 96 6.35 10.84 -4.71
CA SER A 96 7.15 11.47 -5.76
C SER A 96 7.22 12.99 -5.55
N GLY A 97 8.41 13.57 -5.65
CA GLY A 97 8.63 15.03 -5.51
C GLY A 97 8.58 15.53 -4.06
N ARG A 98 7.91 16.67 -3.81
CA ARG A 98 7.75 17.28 -2.47
C ARG A 98 6.75 16.56 -1.56
N SER A 99 6.21 15.42 -2.00
CA SER A 99 5.18 14.70 -1.25
C SER A 99 5.79 14.04 0.00
N LYS A 100 5.24 14.36 1.17
CA LYS A 100 5.60 13.73 2.45
C LYS A 100 5.46 12.21 2.33
N SER A 101 6.42 11.52 2.94
CA SER A 101 6.42 10.07 3.05
C SER A 101 5.21 9.58 3.84
N SER A 102 4.51 8.56 3.34
CA SER A 102 3.25 8.08 3.92
C SER A 102 3.41 6.70 4.54
N ARG A 103 2.73 6.46 5.68
CA ARG A 103 2.59 5.14 6.30
C ARG A 103 1.93 4.13 5.35
N VAL A 104 2.25 2.84 5.54
CA VAL A 104 1.74 1.73 4.73
C VAL A 104 0.66 0.97 5.48
N PHE A 105 -0.60 1.13 5.05
CA PHE A 105 -1.77 0.45 5.63
C PHE A 105 -1.97 -0.94 5.02
N LEU A 106 -2.07 -1.97 5.87
CA LEU A 106 -2.15 -3.39 5.49
C LEU A 106 -3.17 -4.13 6.35
N CYS A 107 -3.97 -5.01 5.75
CA CYS A 107 -4.89 -5.87 6.50
C CYS A 107 -4.12 -7.05 7.14
N CYS A 108 -4.27 -7.27 8.44
CA CYS A 108 -3.62 -8.39 9.14
C CYS A 108 -4.42 -9.69 9.08
N LYS A 109 -5.70 -9.64 8.69
CA LYS A 109 -6.52 -10.85 8.57
C LYS A 109 -6.10 -11.66 7.35
N VAL A 110 -5.91 -12.97 7.52
CA VAL A 110 -5.77 -13.92 6.43
C VAL A 110 -7.05 -13.89 5.60
N LYS A 111 -6.92 -13.44 4.35
CA LYS A 111 -8.05 -13.18 3.44
C LYS A 111 -7.75 -13.54 1.98
N ARG A 112 -6.52 -13.96 1.71
CA ARG A 112 -5.97 -14.07 0.37
C ARG A 112 -5.38 -15.45 0.21
N ASP A 113 -5.80 -16.18 -0.81
CA ASP A 113 -4.90 -17.14 -1.41
C ASP A 113 -3.89 -16.37 -2.25
N TYR A 114 -2.62 -16.52 -1.92
CA TYR A 114 -1.52 -15.97 -2.70
C TYR A 114 -0.41 -16.99 -2.73
N ASP A 115 -0.06 -17.44 -3.93
CA ASP A 115 0.93 -18.49 -4.14
C ASP A 115 0.51 -19.86 -3.57
N GLY A 116 -0.77 -20.21 -3.70
CA GLY A 116 -1.35 -21.45 -3.17
C GLY A 116 -1.37 -21.53 -1.64
N LYS A 117 -1.06 -20.42 -0.96
CA LYS A 117 -1.05 -20.33 0.50
C LYS A 117 -2.01 -19.24 0.96
N ALA A 118 -2.79 -19.55 1.99
CA ALA A 118 -3.61 -18.57 2.69
C ALA A 118 -2.70 -17.60 3.47
N ARG A 119 -2.66 -16.34 3.05
CA ARG A 119 -1.79 -15.30 3.61
C ARG A 119 -2.59 -14.06 4.01
N SER A 120 -2.07 -13.29 4.96
CA SER A 120 -2.58 -11.94 5.22
C SER A 120 -2.02 -10.93 4.20
N CYS A 121 -2.63 -9.74 4.12
CA CYS A 121 -2.06 -8.67 3.30
C CYS A 121 -0.74 -8.15 3.90
N PHE A 122 -0.49 -8.37 5.18
CA PHE A 122 0.78 -8.05 5.81
C PHE A 122 1.88 -8.96 5.26
N ASP A 123 1.67 -10.27 5.30
CA ASP A 123 2.66 -11.27 4.84
C ASP A 123 2.94 -11.13 3.35
N ILE A 124 1.90 -10.89 2.53
CA ILE A 124 2.09 -10.64 1.09
C ILE A 124 2.98 -9.41 0.85
N TRP A 125 2.80 -8.34 1.63
CA TRP A 125 3.60 -7.12 1.46
C TRP A 125 5.07 -7.33 1.83
N HIS A 126 5.32 -8.05 2.93
CA HIS A 126 6.65 -8.24 3.48
C HIS A 126 7.42 -9.36 2.79
N GLU A 127 6.82 -10.55 2.70
CA GLU A 127 7.46 -11.76 2.16
C GLU A 127 7.43 -11.78 0.63
N CYS A 128 6.28 -11.53 0.03
CA CYS A 128 6.13 -11.67 -1.42
C CYS A 128 6.56 -10.41 -2.20
N TRP A 129 6.32 -9.22 -1.65
CA TRP A 129 6.65 -7.95 -2.31
C TRP A 129 7.90 -7.28 -1.75
N ARG A 130 8.64 -7.94 -0.85
CA ARG A 130 9.87 -7.46 -0.21
C ARG A 130 9.73 -6.01 0.27
N ASN A 131 8.83 -5.80 1.24
CA ASN A 131 8.50 -4.49 1.81
C ASN A 131 7.95 -3.48 0.78
N GLY A 132 7.33 -3.97 -0.29
CA GLY A 132 6.73 -3.16 -1.35
C GLY A 132 7.66 -2.80 -2.51
N THR A 133 8.90 -3.28 -2.51
CA THR A 133 9.88 -3.06 -3.60
C THR A 133 9.55 -3.84 -4.87
N LEU A 134 8.95 -5.02 -4.73
CA LEU A 134 8.54 -5.89 -5.85
C LEU A 134 7.02 -5.86 -6.08
N ARG A 135 6.36 -4.78 -5.69
CA ARG A 135 4.91 -4.65 -5.83
C ARG A 135 4.50 -4.60 -7.31
N PRO A 136 3.37 -5.25 -7.70
CA PRO A 136 2.85 -5.15 -9.04
C PRO A 136 2.63 -3.70 -9.52
N SER A 137 3.31 -3.32 -10.59
CA SER A 137 3.21 -2.01 -11.27
C SER A 137 3.12 -2.21 -12.77
N GLY A 138 2.12 -2.98 -13.23
CA GLY A 138 1.86 -3.21 -14.66
C GLY A 138 0.78 -2.28 -15.22
N GLU A 139 0.85 -2.01 -16.53
CA GLU A 139 -0.12 -1.23 -17.31
C GLU A 139 -1.56 -1.63 -16.98
N GLY A 140 -2.39 -0.64 -16.63
CA GLY A 140 -3.79 -0.82 -16.21
C GLY A 140 -4.05 -0.94 -14.71
N LYS A 141 -3.01 -1.04 -13.84
CA LYS A 141 -3.18 -1.09 -12.37
C LYS A 141 -2.78 0.23 -11.71
N ARG A 142 -3.63 0.74 -10.80
CA ARG A 142 -3.45 2.05 -10.14
C ARG A 142 -2.15 2.11 -9.35
N ILE A 143 -1.33 3.12 -9.64
CA ILE A 143 -0.17 3.51 -8.82
C ILE A 143 -0.67 3.83 -7.41
N ILE A 144 -0.09 3.18 -6.39
CA ILE A 144 -0.36 3.53 -4.99
C ILE A 144 0.25 4.91 -4.73
N ARG A 145 -0.60 5.92 -4.61
CA ARG A 145 -0.19 7.27 -4.21
C ARG A 145 -0.13 7.37 -2.68
N ALA A 146 0.90 8.06 -2.18
CA ALA A 146 0.92 8.59 -0.82
C ALA A 146 -0.16 9.69 -0.74
N ARG A 147 -0.98 9.69 0.33
CA ARG A 147 -1.89 10.82 0.59
C ARG A 147 -1.16 11.80 1.51
N LEU A 148 -1.29 13.09 1.23
CA LEU A 148 -0.93 14.15 2.17
C LEU A 148 -1.87 14.06 3.37
N GLY A 149 -1.32 14.00 4.58
CA GLY A 149 -2.08 14.20 5.81
C GLY A 149 -2.54 15.65 5.83
N ASN A 150 -3.86 15.86 5.85
CA ASN A 150 -4.43 17.18 6.09
C ASN A 150 -4.59 17.31 7.61
N ASP A 151 -3.60 17.92 8.25
CA ASP A 151 -3.69 18.38 9.62
C ASP A 151 -4.52 19.66 9.56
N GLY A 152 -5.84 19.52 9.78
CA GLY A 152 -6.78 20.64 9.76
C GLY A 152 -6.96 21.19 11.16
N GLU A 153 -6.23 22.26 11.47
CA GLU A 153 -6.49 23.20 12.56
C GLU A 153 -7.40 24.35 12.02
N GLY A 154 -8.08 25.08 12.92
CA GLY A 154 -9.31 25.89 12.69
C GLY A 154 -9.26 26.95 11.58
N ASP A 155 -10.37 27.52 11.11
CA ASP A 155 -11.28 28.36 11.90
C ASP A 155 -12.63 28.57 11.18
N GLY A 156 -13.66 28.98 11.92
CA GLY A 156 -15.05 29.09 11.47
C GLY A 156 -15.32 30.24 10.49
N ALA A 157 -16.23 29.98 9.53
CA ALA A 157 -17.05 31.00 8.89
C ALA A 157 -18.37 30.36 8.42
N GLU A 158 -19.42 30.61 9.21
CA GLU A 158 -20.84 30.36 8.95
C GLU A 158 -21.33 31.26 7.80
N ILE A 159 -21.95 30.71 6.73
CA ILE A 159 -22.93 31.39 5.83
C ILE A 159 -23.81 30.31 5.14
N PRO A 160 -25.11 30.56 4.89
CA PRO A 160 -26.19 29.57 5.07
C PRO A 160 -26.66 28.83 3.81
N ASN A 161 -27.43 27.79 4.10
CA ASN A 161 -28.05 26.81 3.19
C ASN A 161 -29.00 27.45 2.14
N PRO A 162 -28.90 27.12 0.84
CA PRO A 162 -29.91 27.50 -0.13
C PRO A 162 -31.11 26.53 -0.14
N PRO A 163 -32.31 27.01 -0.53
CA PRO A 163 -33.58 26.37 -0.21
C PRO A 163 -33.91 25.17 -1.09
N ASN A 164 -34.60 24.23 -0.44
CA ASN A 164 -35.21 23.03 -0.98
C ASN A 164 -36.21 23.39 -2.10
N LYS A 165 -35.97 22.94 -3.34
CA LYS A 165 -36.95 23.05 -4.42
C LYS A 165 -37.79 21.78 -4.46
N SER A 166 -38.95 21.84 -3.83
CA SER A 166 -40.11 21.07 -4.24
C SER A 166 -40.33 21.21 -5.74
N ARG A 167 -40.55 20.10 -6.45
CA ARG A 167 -41.32 20.11 -7.68
C ARG A 167 -42.47 19.11 -7.56
N ARG A 168 -43.65 19.69 -7.68
CA ARG A 168 -45.00 19.15 -7.69
C ARG A 168 -45.35 18.74 -9.14
N MET A 169 -46.09 17.63 -9.24
CA MET A 169 -47.06 17.21 -10.27
C MET A 169 -46.70 17.34 -11.76
N GLU A 170 -46.73 16.21 -12.46
CA GLU A 170 -47.80 15.88 -13.42
C GLU A 170 -48.23 14.43 -13.20
#